data_AF-A0A2R6KFN6-F1
#
_entry.id   AF-A0A2R6KFN6-F1
#
_cell.length_a   1.000
_cell.length_b   1.000
_cell.length_c   1.000
_cell.angle_alpha   90.00
_cell.angle_beta   90.00
_cell.angle_gamma   90.00
#
_symmetry.space_group_name_H-M   'P 1'
#
loop_
_entity.id
_entity.type
_entity.pdbx_description
1 polymer ?
#
loop_
_entity_poly.entity_id
_entity_poly.type
_entity_poly.pdbx_seq_one_letter_code
_entity_poly.pdbx_strand_id
1 'polypeptide(L)'
;MKWRCEWCGKPYEENDPPCDNCGHGKFEEAVVRQNTGTVDTGTTYVWVCEECGRNHPKNSPPCSRCGHMHLEKREQRFDESELETGSYLDLGKEYIAASVALVAVVALVAAGVIPVPGLGGDGLGDVPGEAETANGTNLSAVEAGVVDGVNERRADAGVTDIRTDEELDAVAERYNKIRVTRQYGENAPDESLRDAFESVGYSCSRTPAGAPYVLQGQDDGRAIERFNESGLSEHIVRAYNGDPSFGSQLRSENRQAIGTDVHVAPDGDVFVVITLC
;
A
#
# COMPACT_ATOMS: atom_id res chain seq x y z
N MET A 1 -25.31 28.77 -7.23
CA MET A 1 -24.27 29.07 -8.25
C MET A 1 -24.87 28.95 -9.64
N LYS A 2 -25.46 30.04 -10.16
CA LYS A 2 -26.14 30.04 -11.47
C LYS A 2 -25.26 30.61 -12.58
N TRP A 3 -24.21 31.34 -12.24
CA TRP A 3 -23.33 32.00 -13.20
C TRP A 3 -21.89 31.57 -12.96
N ARG A 4 -21.07 31.62 -14.00
CA ARG A 4 -19.61 31.52 -13.88
C ARG A 4 -18.95 32.55 -14.78
N CYS A 5 -17.80 33.05 -14.36
CA CYS A 5 -16.98 33.89 -15.23
C CYS A 5 -16.53 33.06 -16.45
N GLU A 6 -16.80 33.56 -17.67
CA GLU A 6 -16.40 32.88 -18.91
C GLU A 6 -14.88 32.66 -19.01
N TRP A 7 -14.10 33.50 -18.32
CA TRP A 7 -12.64 33.47 -18.40
C TRP A 7 -11.99 32.59 -17.33
N CYS A 8 -12.27 32.85 -16.04
CA CYS A 8 -11.61 32.16 -14.94
C CYS A 8 -12.44 31.02 -14.32
N GLY A 9 -13.69 30.85 -14.74
CA GLY A 9 -14.57 29.77 -14.29
C GLY A 9 -15.07 29.90 -12.84
N LYS A 10 -14.73 30.98 -12.11
CA LYS A 10 -15.21 31.20 -10.74
C LYS A 10 -16.75 31.28 -10.74
N PRO A 11 -17.45 30.55 -9.85
CA PRO A 11 -18.90 30.55 -9.80
C PRO A 11 -19.45 31.76 -9.03
N TYR A 12 -20.64 32.22 -9.44
CA TYR A 12 -21.36 33.34 -8.85
C TYR A 12 -22.86 33.02 -8.74
N GLU A 13 -23.53 33.74 -7.86
CA GLU A 13 -24.98 33.62 -7.66
C GLU A 13 -25.77 34.48 -8.66
N GLU A 14 -25.24 35.64 -9.02
CA GLU A 14 -25.85 36.62 -9.93
C GLU A 14 -24.85 37.06 -11.01
N ASN A 15 -25.37 37.60 -12.11
CA ASN A 15 -24.58 38.14 -13.22
C ASN A 15 -24.26 39.61 -12.96
N ASP A 16 -23.26 39.86 -12.11
CA ASP A 16 -22.83 41.21 -11.70
C ASP A 16 -21.37 41.48 -12.13
N PRO A 17 -21.13 41.95 -13.36
CA PRO A 17 -19.80 42.33 -13.82
C PRO A 17 -19.34 43.67 -13.19
N PRO A 18 -18.04 43.82 -12.88
CA PRO A 18 -16.92 42.97 -13.28
C PRO A 18 -16.61 41.81 -12.32
N CYS A 19 -16.01 40.74 -12.84
CA CYS A 19 -15.50 39.61 -12.05
C CYS A 19 -14.49 40.09 -10.99
N ASP A 20 -14.79 39.88 -9.71
CA ASP A 20 -13.94 40.27 -8.58
C ASP A 20 -12.55 39.61 -8.58
N ASN A 21 -12.41 38.46 -9.25
CA ASN A 21 -11.16 37.69 -9.28
C ASN A 21 -10.25 38.08 -10.45
N CYS A 22 -10.81 38.34 -11.64
CA CYS A 22 -10.01 38.58 -12.85
C CYS A 22 -10.33 39.87 -13.61
N GLY A 23 -11.32 40.65 -13.15
CA GLY A 23 -11.72 41.92 -13.77
C GLY A 23 -12.49 41.78 -15.10
N HIS A 24 -12.74 40.56 -15.58
CA HIS A 24 -13.45 40.35 -16.84
C HIS A 24 -14.96 40.61 -16.69
N GLY A 25 -15.57 41.27 -17.69
CA GLY A 25 -16.94 41.80 -17.60
C GLY A 25 -18.04 40.89 -18.15
N LYS A 26 -17.79 39.59 -18.35
CA LYS A 26 -18.78 38.66 -18.92
C LYS A 26 -18.88 37.36 -18.12
N PHE A 27 -20.11 36.94 -17.87
CA PHE A 27 -20.50 35.76 -17.12
C PHE A 27 -21.49 34.96 -17.96
N GLU A 28 -21.36 33.63 -17.92
CA GLU A 28 -22.28 32.69 -18.56
C GLU A 28 -23.05 31.88 -17.52
N GLU A 29 -24.27 31.46 -17.87
CA GLU A 29 -25.09 30.63 -16.97
C GLU A 29 -24.44 29.25 -16.83
N ALA A 30 -24.18 28.85 -15.58
CA ALA A 30 -23.52 27.60 -15.25
C ALA A 30 -24.49 26.43 -15.51
N VAL A 31 -24.50 25.95 -16.75
CA VAL A 31 -25.30 24.78 -17.14
C VAL A 31 -24.79 23.56 -16.38
N VAL A 32 -25.64 23.00 -15.50
CA VAL A 32 -25.40 21.72 -14.84
C VAL A 32 -25.45 20.66 -15.94
N ARG A 33 -24.29 20.12 -16.33
CA ARG A 33 -24.27 18.93 -17.19
C ARG A 33 -24.88 17.78 -16.40
N GLN A 34 -26.14 17.46 -16.68
CA GLN A 34 -26.69 16.17 -16.30
C GLN A 34 -25.96 15.11 -17.13
N ASN A 35 -25.30 14.18 -16.45
CA ASN A 35 -24.77 12.97 -17.05
C ASN A 35 -25.98 12.06 -17.40
N THR A 36 -26.65 12.37 -18.50
CA THR A 36 -27.53 11.41 -19.17
C THR A 36 -26.75 10.86 -20.34
N GLY A 37 -26.40 9.58 -20.24
CA GLY A 37 -25.80 8.81 -21.30
C GLY A 37 -26.61 8.90 -22.60
N THR A 38 -25.96 8.49 -23.68
CA THR A 38 -26.34 8.67 -25.09
C THR A 38 -26.34 10.12 -25.56
N VAL A 39 -25.29 10.50 -26.29
CA VAL A 39 -25.27 11.72 -27.11
C VAL A 39 -26.28 11.48 -28.22
N ASP A 40 -27.43 12.13 -28.12
CA ASP A 40 -28.39 12.23 -29.22
C ASP A 40 -27.71 13.02 -30.35
N THR A 41 -27.14 12.31 -31.33
CA THR A 41 -26.55 12.91 -32.53
C THR A 41 -27.65 13.32 -33.50
N GLY A 42 -28.58 14.12 -33.00
CA GLY A 42 -29.66 14.71 -33.77
C GLY A 42 -29.13 15.31 -35.08
N THR A 43 -29.89 15.10 -36.15
CA THR A 43 -29.63 15.52 -37.52
C THR A 43 -28.85 16.84 -37.60
N THR A 44 -27.57 16.78 -37.94
CA THR A 44 -26.72 17.97 -38.07
C THR A 44 -26.76 18.46 -39.50
N TYR A 45 -27.17 19.71 -39.67
CA TYR A 45 -27.20 20.35 -40.97
C TYR A 45 -25.88 21.08 -41.25
N VAL A 46 -25.33 20.87 -42.45
CA VAL A 46 -24.16 21.59 -42.94
C VAL A 46 -24.46 22.28 -44.27
N TRP A 47 -23.75 23.37 -44.54
CA TRP A 47 -23.88 24.11 -45.80
C TRP A 47 -22.85 23.57 -46.78
N VAL A 48 -23.30 23.02 -47.90
CA VAL A 48 -22.43 22.39 -48.90
C VAL A 48 -22.43 23.24 -50.16
N CYS A 49 -21.24 23.58 -50.66
CA CYS A 49 -21.13 24.29 -51.94
C CYS A 49 -21.59 23.37 -53.07
N GLU A 50 -22.54 23.81 -53.89
CA GLU A 50 -23.11 23.00 -54.97
C GLU A 50 -22.08 22.69 -56.07
N GLU A 51 -21.06 23.54 -56.24
CA GLU A 51 -20.06 23.37 -57.29
C GLU A 51 -18.88 22.49 -56.85
N CYS A 52 -18.30 22.73 -55.68
CA CYS A 52 -17.09 22.01 -55.24
C CYS A 52 -17.32 21.00 -54.12
N GLY A 53 -18.55 20.88 -53.60
CA GLY A 53 -18.93 19.90 -52.57
C GLY A 53 -18.35 20.15 -51.18
N ARG A 54 -17.72 21.30 -50.93
CA ARG A 54 -17.10 21.59 -49.62
C ARG A 54 -18.17 21.92 -48.57
N ASN A 55 -18.01 21.33 -47.37
CA ASN A 55 -18.84 21.63 -46.21
C ASN A 55 -18.37 22.92 -45.51
N HIS A 56 -19.33 23.75 -45.13
CA HIS A 56 -19.16 25.00 -44.43
C HIS A 56 -20.04 25.02 -43.16
N PRO A 57 -19.53 25.54 -42.04
CA PRO A 57 -20.28 25.60 -40.79
C PRO A 57 -21.41 26.65 -40.81
N LYS A 58 -21.36 27.64 -41.72
CA LYS A 58 -22.35 28.72 -41.86
C LYS A 58 -22.62 29.02 -43.34
N ASN A 59 -23.80 29.56 -43.66
CA ASN A 59 -24.12 30.04 -45.02
C ASN A 59 -23.45 31.39 -45.27
N SER A 60 -22.28 31.39 -45.92
CA SER A 60 -21.54 32.61 -46.21
C SER A 60 -20.94 32.58 -47.62
N PRO A 61 -21.74 32.90 -48.65
CA PRO A 61 -21.23 33.08 -50.01
C PRO A 61 -20.36 34.35 -50.15
N PRO A 62 -19.35 34.36 -51.04
CA PRO A 62 -18.92 33.27 -51.94
C PRO A 62 -18.20 32.12 -51.20
N CYS A 63 -18.29 30.91 -51.76
CA CYS A 63 -17.54 29.75 -51.27
C CYS A 63 -16.04 30.05 -51.22
N SER A 64 -15.42 29.90 -50.05
CA SER A 64 -14.01 30.25 -49.82
C SER A 64 -13.00 29.46 -50.65
N ARG A 65 -13.42 28.38 -51.31
CA ARG A 65 -12.55 27.55 -52.17
C ARG A 65 -12.68 27.90 -53.65
N CYS A 66 -13.91 27.95 -54.19
CA CYS A 66 -14.13 28.11 -55.63
C CYS A 66 -14.82 29.42 -56.03
N GLY A 67 -15.28 30.23 -55.07
CA GLY A 67 -15.95 31.49 -55.35
C GLY A 67 -17.45 31.39 -55.66
N HIS A 68 -18.03 30.19 -55.71
CA HIS A 68 -19.46 30.00 -56.03
C HIS A 68 -20.38 30.69 -55.01
N MET A 69 -21.47 31.29 -55.50
CA MET A 69 -22.37 32.10 -54.66
C MET A 69 -23.52 31.32 -54.01
N HIS A 70 -23.68 30.03 -54.35
CA HIS A 70 -24.75 29.20 -53.81
C HIS A 70 -24.21 28.05 -52.95
N LEU A 71 -24.73 27.96 -51.73
CA LEU A 71 -24.52 26.89 -50.76
C LEU A 71 -25.89 26.31 -50.40
N GLU A 72 -26.01 24.98 -50.51
CA GLU A 72 -27.22 24.25 -50.16
C GLU A 72 -27.11 23.69 -48.74
N LYS A 73 -28.18 23.80 -47.95
CA LYS A 73 -28.24 23.20 -46.61
C LYS A 73 -28.57 21.71 -46.74
N ARG A 74 -27.61 20.84 -46.45
CA ARG A 74 -27.79 19.38 -46.47
C ARG A 74 -27.76 18.79 -45.07
N GLU A 75 -28.62 17.81 -44.84
CA GLU A 75 -28.63 17.00 -43.63
C GLU A 75 -27.50 15.96 -43.72
N GLN A 76 -26.59 15.96 -42.76
CA GLN A 76 -25.64 14.85 -42.59
C GLN A 76 -26.23 13.89 -41.56
N ARG A 77 -26.49 12.65 -42.00
CA ARG A 77 -26.75 11.53 -41.10
C ARG A 77 -25.44 10.78 -40.92
N PHE A 78 -25.07 10.55 -39.66
CA PHE A 78 -24.01 9.62 -39.31
C PHE A 78 -24.67 8.26 -39.10
N ASP A 79 -24.13 7.22 -39.73
CA ASP A 79 -24.57 5.85 -39.50
C ASP A 79 -24.02 5.38 -38.15
N GLU A 80 -24.89 4.96 -37.23
CA GLU A 80 -24.51 4.57 -35.88
C GLU A 80 -23.55 3.36 -35.87
N SER A 81 -23.52 2.58 -36.96
CA SER A 81 -22.65 1.40 -37.11
C SER A 81 -21.16 1.72 -37.31
N GLU A 82 -20.79 2.94 -37.72
CA GLU A 82 -19.37 3.34 -37.85
C GLU A 82 -18.80 3.95 -36.55
N LEU A 83 -19.64 4.09 -35.51
CA LEU A 83 -19.26 4.64 -34.20
C LEU A 83 -19.17 3.57 -33.10
N GLU A 84 -19.26 2.28 -33.44
CA GLU A 84 -18.95 1.18 -32.51
C GLU A 84 -17.44 1.21 -32.17
N THR A 85 -17.10 2.01 -31.18
CA THR A 85 -15.77 2.02 -30.59
C THR A 85 -15.61 0.73 -29.80
N GLY A 86 -14.66 -0.11 -30.17
CA GLY A 86 -14.39 -1.38 -29.50
C GLY A 86 -14.32 -1.19 -27.98
N SER A 87 -15.02 -2.08 -27.25
CA SER A 87 -15.07 -2.03 -25.78
C SER A 87 -13.66 -2.14 -25.20
N TYR A 88 -13.38 -1.44 -24.10
CA TYR A 88 -12.11 -1.59 -23.35
C TYR A 88 -11.80 -3.05 -22.97
N LEU A 89 -12.81 -3.92 -22.94
CA LEU A 89 -12.66 -5.35 -22.71
C LEU A 89 -12.05 -6.12 -23.89
N ASP A 90 -12.16 -5.61 -25.13
CA ASP A 90 -11.55 -6.24 -26.31
C ASP A 90 -10.03 -6.06 -26.34
N LEU A 91 -9.50 -4.96 -25.78
CA LEU A 91 -8.06 -4.72 -25.65
C LEU A 91 -7.39 -5.66 -24.63
N GLY A 92 -8.15 -6.25 -23.71
CA GLY A 92 -7.61 -7.03 -22.59
C GLY A 92 -7.55 -8.54 -22.83
N LYS A 93 -8.15 -9.07 -23.91
CA LYS A 93 -8.33 -10.52 -24.10
C LYS A 93 -7.02 -11.31 -24.07
N GLU A 94 -5.97 -10.75 -24.65
CA GLU A 94 -4.63 -11.35 -24.67
C GLU A 94 -3.93 -11.29 -23.31
N TYR A 95 -4.29 -10.31 -22.47
CA TYR A 95 -3.70 -10.12 -21.15
C TYR A 95 -4.48 -10.80 -20.03
N ILE A 96 -5.75 -11.16 -20.22
CA ILE A 96 -6.56 -11.87 -19.20
C ILE A 96 -5.85 -13.14 -18.73
N ALA A 97 -5.31 -13.94 -19.66
CA ALA A 97 -4.61 -15.16 -19.30
C ALA A 97 -3.33 -14.88 -18.49
N ALA A 98 -2.57 -13.84 -18.86
CA ALA A 98 -1.36 -13.42 -18.14
C ALA A 98 -1.69 -12.85 -16.76
N SER A 99 -2.75 -12.05 -16.65
CA SER A 99 -3.23 -11.51 -15.38
C SER A 99 -3.73 -12.61 -14.45
N VAL A 100 -4.48 -13.60 -14.95
CA VAL A 100 -4.90 -14.76 -14.16
C VAL A 100 -3.70 -15.57 -13.68
N ALA A 101 -2.69 -15.78 -14.54
CA ALA A 101 -1.47 -16.47 -14.15
C ALA A 101 -0.69 -15.70 -13.07
N LEU A 102 -0.56 -14.37 -13.21
CA LEU A 102 0.10 -13.53 -12.21
C LEU A 102 -0.64 -13.56 -10.87
N VAL A 103 -1.97 -13.42 -10.88
CA VAL A 103 -2.80 -13.50 -9.67
C VAL A 103 -2.66 -14.88 -9.01
N ALA A 104 -2.63 -15.95 -9.79
CA ALA A 104 -2.42 -17.30 -9.27
C ALA A 104 -1.02 -17.45 -8.62
N VAL A 105 0.03 -16.91 -9.24
CA VAL A 105 1.39 -16.93 -8.65
C VAL A 105 1.42 -16.11 -7.35
N VAL A 106 0.84 -14.91 -7.33
CA VAL A 106 0.75 -14.08 -6.12
C VAL A 106 -0.03 -14.80 -5.03
N ALA A 107 -1.14 -15.46 -5.36
CA ALA A 107 -1.91 -16.26 -4.41
C ALA A 107 -1.11 -17.46 -3.87
N LEU A 108 -0.31 -18.12 -4.70
CA LEU A 108 0.56 -19.23 -4.26
C LEU A 108 1.72 -18.76 -3.37
N VAL A 109 2.25 -17.56 -3.61
CA VAL A 109 3.23 -16.92 -2.72
C VAL A 109 2.58 -16.56 -1.38
N ALA A 110 1.40 -15.92 -1.39
CA ALA A 110 0.65 -15.61 -0.18
C ALA A 110 0.22 -16.87 0.60
N ALA A 111 0.00 -17.98 -0.09
CA ALA A 111 -0.30 -19.28 0.52
C ALA A 111 0.95 -20.09 0.93
N GLY A 112 2.17 -19.55 0.75
CA GLY A 112 3.43 -20.21 1.15
C GLY A 112 3.83 -21.43 0.30
N VAL A 113 3.22 -21.64 -0.86
CA VAL A 113 3.49 -22.81 -1.73
C VAL A 113 4.78 -22.63 -2.52
N ILE A 114 5.12 -21.39 -2.90
CA ILE A 114 6.35 -21.08 -3.65
C ILE A 114 7.32 -20.37 -2.72
N PRO A 115 8.47 -20.97 -2.38
CA PRO A 115 9.50 -20.28 -1.62
C PRO A 115 10.13 -19.18 -2.49
N VAL A 116 9.91 -17.93 -2.11
CA VAL A 116 10.54 -16.77 -2.73
C VAL A 116 11.67 -16.32 -1.81
N PRO A 117 12.93 -16.24 -2.29
CA PRO A 117 14.03 -15.68 -1.52
C PRO A 117 13.67 -14.26 -1.07
N GLY A 118 13.66 -14.01 0.24
CA GLY A 118 13.29 -12.72 0.84
C GLY A 118 11.79 -12.51 1.12
N LEU A 119 10.92 -13.47 0.79
CA LEU A 119 9.48 -13.43 1.12
C LEU A 119 9.05 -14.78 1.72
N GLY A 120 9.27 -14.94 3.03
CA GLY A 120 8.37 -15.65 3.95
C GLY A 120 7.94 -17.08 3.64
N GLY A 121 8.85 -17.97 3.24
CA GLY A 121 8.62 -19.42 3.22
C GLY A 121 9.69 -20.13 4.04
N ASP A 122 9.63 -20.03 5.36
CA ASP A 122 10.63 -20.55 6.32
C ASP A 122 10.65 -22.09 6.45
N GLY A 123 9.82 -22.79 5.69
CA GLY A 123 9.71 -24.25 5.72
C GLY A 123 9.11 -24.81 7.02
N LEU A 124 8.65 -23.95 7.94
CA LEU A 124 8.08 -24.34 9.23
C LEU A 124 6.58 -24.66 9.17
N GLY A 125 5.94 -24.46 8.00
CA GLY A 125 4.50 -24.64 7.84
C GLY A 125 3.71 -23.51 8.52
N ASP A 126 2.41 -23.73 8.70
CA ASP A 126 1.53 -22.77 9.37
C ASP A 126 1.79 -22.79 10.89
N VAL A 127 2.26 -21.67 11.45
CA VAL A 127 2.64 -21.56 12.87
C VAL A 127 1.43 -21.06 13.66
N PRO A 128 0.99 -21.78 14.72
CA PRO A 128 -0.20 -21.36 15.47
C PRO A 128 -0.09 -19.96 16.07
N GLY A 129 -1.17 -19.19 15.96
CA GLY A 129 -1.26 -17.83 16.52
C GLY A 129 -1.22 -16.75 15.43
N GLU A 130 -0.81 -15.55 15.81
CA GLU A 130 -0.83 -14.36 14.96
C GLU A 130 0.55 -13.69 14.94
N ALA A 131 1.06 -13.36 13.75
CA ALA A 131 2.36 -12.70 13.55
C ALA A 131 2.23 -11.24 13.06
N GLU A 132 1.08 -10.84 12.50
CA GLU A 132 0.92 -9.49 11.94
C GLU A 132 0.05 -8.60 12.82
N THR A 133 -1.10 -9.11 13.27
CA THR A 133 -2.06 -8.34 14.07
C THR A 133 -2.78 -9.26 15.04
N ALA A 134 -2.84 -8.87 16.32
CA ALA A 134 -3.50 -9.65 17.36
C ALA A 134 -4.35 -8.74 18.25
N ASN A 135 -5.64 -9.05 18.41
CA ASN A 135 -6.57 -8.24 19.21
C ASN A 135 -6.60 -6.74 18.82
N GLY A 136 -6.42 -6.44 17.53
CA GLY A 136 -6.34 -5.07 17.02
C GLY A 136 -4.99 -4.37 17.22
N THR A 137 -4.02 -5.02 17.87
CA THR A 137 -2.64 -4.54 18.04
C THR A 137 -1.83 -4.90 16.80
N ASN A 138 -1.18 -3.91 16.17
CA ASN A 138 -0.24 -4.16 15.08
C ASN A 138 1.14 -4.59 15.63
N LEU A 139 1.57 -5.82 15.37
CA LEU A 139 2.79 -6.38 15.95
C LEU A 139 4.06 -5.78 15.34
N SER A 140 4.05 -5.43 14.06
CA SER A 140 5.17 -4.70 13.43
C SER A 140 5.39 -3.31 14.05
N ALA A 141 4.32 -2.66 14.53
CA ALA A 141 4.44 -1.40 15.27
C ALA A 141 5.03 -1.63 16.67
N VAL A 142 4.76 -2.77 17.28
CA VAL A 142 5.36 -3.17 18.56
C VAL A 142 6.87 -3.40 18.38
N GLU A 143 7.28 -4.13 17.34
CA GLU A 143 8.68 -4.40 16.99
C GLU A 143 9.46 -3.10 16.74
N ALA A 144 8.91 -2.19 15.94
CA ALA A 144 9.50 -0.87 15.71
C ALA A 144 9.66 -0.10 17.03
N GLY A 145 8.63 -0.10 17.89
CA GLY A 145 8.69 0.54 19.20
C GLY A 145 9.72 -0.11 20.15
N VAL A 146 10.01 -1.40 20.00
CA VAL A 146 11.09 -2.08 20.75
C VAL A 146 12.45 -1.54 20.34
N VAL A 147 12.69 -1.41 19.03
CA VAL A 147 13.95 -0.85 18.51
C VAL A 147 14.13 0.60 18.94
N ASP A 148 13.08 1.41 18.84
CA ASP A 148 13.09 2.81 19.30
C ASP A 148 13.43 2.90 20.80
N GLY A 149 12.75 2.11 21.65
CA GLY A 149 13.02 2.10 23.09
C GLY A 149 14.42 1.58 23.45
N VAL A 150 15.01 0.70 22.63
CA VAL A 150 16.41 0.29 22.78
C VAL A 150 17.34 1.45 22.43
N ASN A 151 17.08 2.17 21.33
CA ASN A 151 17.88 3.32 20.92
C ASN A 151 17.82 4.48 21.91
N GLU A 152 16.66 4.76 22.51
CA GLU A 152 16.55 5.72 23.62
C GLU A 152 17.50 5.37 24.78
N ARG A 153 17.53 4.09 25.18
CA ARG A 153 18.43 3.62 26.26
C ARG A 153 19.90 3.64 25.87
N ARG A 154 20.21 3.47 24.58
CA ARG A 154 21.58 3.62 24.05
C ARG A 154 22.00 5.08 24.09
N ALA A 155 21.13 6.00 23.66
CA ALA A 155 21.36 7.43 23.73
C ALA A 155 21.57 7.93 25.17
N ASP A 156 20.76 7.46 26.13
CA ASP A 156 20.94 7.75 27.57
C ASP A 156 22.30 7.27 28.10
N ALA A 157 22.85 6.20 27.52
CA ALA A 157 24.16 5.66 27.85
C ALA A 157 25.32 6.29 27.04
N GLY A 158 25.04 7.25 26.14
CA GLY A 158 26.02 7.86 25.26
C GLY A 158 26.54 6.95 24.15
N VAL A 159 25.76 5.92 23.78
CA VAL A 159 26.09 4.92 22.77
C VAL A 159 25.30 5.20 21.49
N THR A 160 25.94 5.06 20.33
CA THR A 160 25.29 5.27 19.02
C THR A 160 24.11 4.32 18.81
N ASP A 161 23.07 4.80 18.13
CA ASP A 161 21.91 4.00 17.74
C ASP A 161 22.29 2.69 17.04
N ILE A 162 21.52 1.65 17.33
CA ILE A 162 21.57 0.36 16.66
C ILE A 162 20.66 0.41 15.42
N ARG A 163 21.13 -0.14 14.29
CA ARG A 163 20.37 -0.17 13.03
C ARG A 163 19.46 -1.40 12.98
N THR A 164 18.29 -1.28 12.36
CA THR A 164 17.50 -2.46 12.00
C THR A 164 18.18 -3.24 10.86
N ASP A 165 17.94 -4.54 10.80
CA ASP A 165 18.49 -5.41 9.77
C ASP A 165 17.48 -6.52 9.45
N GLU A 166 16.88 -6.46 8.25
CA GLU A 166 15.78 -7.34 7.83
C GLU A 166 16.16 -8.82 7.83
N GLU A 167 17.42 -9.16 7.54
CA GLU A 167 17.87 -10.55 7.60
C GLU A 167 18.01 -11.01 9.05
N LEU A 168 18.35 -10.10 9.97
CA LEU A 168 18.41 -10.37 11.40
C LEU A 168 17.00 -10.48 12.03
N ASP A 169 16.03 -9.72 11.52
CA ASP A 169 14.60 -9.90 11.80
C ASP A 169 14.14 -11.29 11.37
N ALA A 170 14.53 -11.75 10.16
CA ALA A 170 14.21 -13.09 9.69
C ALA A 170 14.81 -14.21 10.59
N VAL A 171 15.99 -13.97 11.19
CA VAL A 171 16.54 -14.89 12.21
C VAL A 171 15.68 -14.90 13.46
N ALA A 172 15.24 -13.73 13.95
CA ALA A 172 14.37 -13.62 15.11
C ALA A 172 13.03 -14.32 14.86
N GLU A 173 12.38 -14.03 13.74
CA GLU A 173 11.12 -14.63 13.28
C GLU A 173 11.22 -16.15 13.21
N ARG A 174 12.23 -16.67 12.50
CA ARG A 174 12.43 -18.11 12.36
C ARG A 174 12.58 -18.79 13.71
N TYR A 175 13.40 -18.23 14.60
CA TYR A 175 13.60 -18.83 15.92
C TYR A 175 12.35 -18.70 16.79
N ASN A 176 11.61 -17.59 16.71
CA ASN A 176 10.40 -17.39 17.48
C ASN A 176 9.29 -18.36 17.05
N LYS A 177 9.10 -18.53 15.74
CA LYS A 177 8.19 -19.52 15.16
C LYS A 177 8.48 -20.93 15.63
N ILE A 178 9.74 -21.36 15.63
CA ILE A 178 10.12 -22.67 16.20
C ILE A 178 9.65 -22.79 17.66
N ARG A 179 9.83 -21.75 18.46
CA ARG A 179 9.43 -21.77 19.88
C ARG A 179 7.92 -21.86 20.05
N VAL A 180 7.17 -21.14 19.23
CA VAL A 180 5.70 -21.21 19.21
C VAL A 180 5.24 -22.60 18.77
N THR A 181 5.78 -23.14 17.67
CA THR A 181 5.45 -24.49 17.19
C THR A 181 5.81 -25.56 18.22
N ARG A 182 6.90 -25.41 18.97
CA ARG A 182 7.24 -26.36 20.07
C ARG A 182 6.18 -26.43 21.15
N GLN A 183 5.50 -25.32 21.40
CA GLN A 183 4.54 -25.22 22.51
C GLN A 183 3.09 -25.46 22.05
N TYR A 184 2.73 -25.00 20.85
CA TYR A 184 1.33 -25.01 20.37
C TYR A 184 1.13 -25.77 19.05
N GLY A 185 2.20 -26.14 18.36
CA GLY A 185 2.15 -26.81 17.06
C GLY A 185 2.60 -28.27 17.12
N GLU A 186 2.77 -28.85 15.94
CA GLU A 186 3.31 -30.19 15.75
C GLU A 186 4.66 -30.13 15.02
N ASN A 187 5.52 -31.12 15.24
CA ASN A 187 6.75 -31.33 14.45
C ASN A 187 7.73 -30.15 14.44
N ALA A 188 7.82 -29.39 15.53
CA ALA A 188 8.78 -28.29 15.63
C ALA A 188 10.23 -28.82 15.48
N PRO A 189 11.07 -28.17 14.65
CA PRO A 189 12.47 -28.56 14.52
C PRO A 189 13.22 -28.47 15.85
N ASP A 190 14.17 -29.38 16.07
CA ASP A 190 15.14 -29.31 17.17
C ASP A 190 16.31 -28.39 16.81
N GLU A 191 15.98 -27.11 16.65
CA GLU A 191 16.87 -26.07 16.18
C GLU A 191 17.17 -25.02 17.27
N SER A 192 18.44 -24.74 17.50
CA SER A 192 18.86 -23.68 18.41
C SER A 192 18.81 -22.30 17.74
N LEU A 193 18.95 -21.23 18.52
CA LEU A 193 19.07 -19.89 17.93
C LEU A 193 20.24 -19.80 16.95
N ARG A 194 21.35 -20.47 17.24
CA ARG A 194 22.52 -20.51 16.36
C ARG A 194 22.17 -21.15 15.01
N ASP A 195 21.44 -22.26 15.04
CA ASP A 195 21.04 -22.95 13.82
C ASP A 195 20.07 -22.10 12.99
N ALA A 196 19.30 -21.20 13.62
CA ALA A 196 18.46 -20.22 12.92
C ALA A 196 19.30 -19.19 12.15
N PHE A 197 20.40 -18.69 12.74
CA PHE A 197 21.37 -17.85 12.02
C PHE A 197 21.94 -18.59 10.79
N GLU A 198 22.34 -19.85 10.98
CA GLU A 198 22.90 -20.68 9.92
C GLU A 198 21.87 -20.97 8.81
N SER A 199 20.61 -21.22 9.18
CA SER A 199 19.50 -21.50 8.26
C SER A 199 19.11 -20.29 7.41
N VAL A 200 19.08 -19.09 8.01
CA VAL A 200 18.83 -17.84 7.29
C VAL A 200 20.06 -17.44 6.45
N GLY A 201 21.25 -17.90 6.82
CA GLY A 201 22.50 -17.55 6.15
C GLY A 201 23.07 -16.20 6.60
N TYR A 202 22.62 -15.69 7.75
CA TYR A 202 23.12 -14.43 8.29
C TYR A 202 24.43 -14.63 9.04
N SER A 203 25.42 -13.77 8.78
CA SER A 203 26.73 -13.87 9.41
C SER A 203 27.12 -12.59 10.14
N CYS A 204 27.50 -12.75 11.41
CA CYS A 204 27.98 -11.65 12.23
C CYS A 204 29.50 -11.52 12.20
N SER A 205 29.97 -10.27 12.19
CA SER A 205 31.41 -9.97 12.32
C SER A 205 31.98 -10.38 13.69
N ARG A 206 31.10 -10.51 14.70
CA ARG A 206 31.38 -10.99 16.06
C ARG A 206 30.40 -12.10 16.42
N THR A 207 30.57 -12.72 17.59
CA THR A 207 29.59 -13.71 18.07
C THR A 207 28.20 -13.06 18.18
N PRO A 208 27.18 -13.59 17.47
CA PRO A 208 25.82 -13.08 17.58
C PRO A 208 25.29 -13.28 18.99
N ALA A 209 24.36 -12.43 19.41
CA ALA A 209 23.60 -12.62 20.63
C ALA A 209 22.11 -12.66 20.29
N GLY A 210 21.33 -13.35 21.10
CA GLY A 210 19.89 -13.20 21.07
C GLY A 210 19.27 -13.78 22.31
N ALA A 211 18.08 -13.29 22.63
CA ALA A 211 17.37 -13.67 23.84
C ALA A 211 15.88 -13.87 23.54
N PRO A 212 15.31 -15.03 23.89
CA PRO A 212 13.88 -15.23 23.87
C PRO A 212 13.23 -14.64 25.14
N TYR A 213 12.03 -14.10 24.98
CA TYR A 213 11.16 -13.70 26.07
C TYR A 213 9.74 -14.22 25.80
N VAL A 214 8.98 -14.46 26.88
CA VAL A 214 7.54 -14.76 26.78
C VAL A 214 6.84 -13.92 27.85
N LEU A 215 5.89 -13.11 27.41
CA LEU A 215 4.96 -12.44 28.29
C LEU A 215 3.72 -13.30 28.43
N GLN A 216 3.59 -13.94 29.60
CA GLN A 216 2.46 -14.80 29.91
C GLN A 216 1.26 -14.01 30.45
N GLY A 217 0.05 -14.50 30.18
CA GLY A 217 -1.17 -14.03 30.84
C GLY A 217 -1.09 -14.16 32.38
N GLN A 218 -1.87 -13.34 33.10
CA GLN A 218 -2.02 -13.42 34.56
C GLN A 218 -3.47 -13.21 34.96
N ASP A 219 -3.86 -13.81 36.10
CA ASP A 219 -5.08 -13.50 36.87
C ASP A 219 -6.35 -13.27 36.02
N ASP A 220 -6.57 -14.16 35.03
CA ASP A 220 -7.79 -14.29 34.20
C ASP A 220 -7.81 -13.53 32.85
N GLY A 221 -6.71 -12.87 32.44
CA GLY A 221 -6.62 -12.13 31.16
C GLY A 221 -5.45 -12.55 30.27
N ARG A 222 -5.63 -12.43 28.93
CA ARG A 222 -4.57 -12.71 27.96
C ARG A 222 -3.49 -11.63 28.02
N ALA A 223 -2.22 -11.99 27.78
CA ALA A 223 -1.14 -11.02 27.84
C ALA A 223 -1.31 -9.86 26.85
N ILE A 224 -1.71 -10.19 25.62
CA ILE A 224 -1.92 -9.24 24.53
C ILE A 224 -3.05 -8.22 24.78
N GLU A 225 -4.00 -8.52 25.67
CA GLU A 225 -5.14 -7.64 25.97
C GLU A 225 -4.79 -6.53 26.96
N ARG A 226 -3.64 -6.60 27.62
CA ARG A 226 -3.25 -5.67 28.69
C ARG A 226 -2.61 -4.37 28.20
N PHE A 227 -2.16 -4.35 26.94
CA PHE A 227 -1.32 -3.28 26.41
C PHE A 227 -1.83 -2.83 25.03
N ASN A 228 -1.70 -1.55 24.75
CA ASN A 228 -1.64 -1.07 23.36
C ASN A 228 -0.21 -1.27 22.81
N GLU A 229 0.02 -0.92 21.54
CA GLU A 229 1.31 -1.11 20.87
C GLU A 229 2.48 -0.52 21.67
N SER A 230 2.41 0.77 21.99
CA SER A 230 3.49 1.47 22.70
C SER A 230 3.73 0.92 24.11
N GLY A 231 2.66 0.61 24.85
CA GLY A 231 2.77 0.02 26.19
C GLY A 231 3.41 -1.37 26.16
N LEU A 232 3.12 -2.17 25.13
CA LEU A 232 3.71 -3.49 24.95
C LEU A 232 5.20 -3.36 24.60
N SER A 233 5.57 -2.48 23.67
CA SER A 233 6.97 -2.19 23.34
C SER A 233 7.77 -1.76 24.57
N GLU A 234 7.27 -0.78 25.33
CA GLU A 234 7.94 -0.31 26.55
C GLU A 234 8.14 -1.43 27.57
N HIS A 235 7.13 -2.29 27.74
CA HIS A 235 7.22 -3.44 28.64
C HIS A 235 8.28 -4.44 28.20
N ILE A 236 8.31 -4.78 26.90
CA ILE A 236 9.31 -5.66 26.30
C ILE A 236 10.72 -5.10 26.50
N VAL A 237 10.94 -3.82 26.16
CA VAL A 237 12.27 -3.21 26.32
C VAL A 237 12.69 -3.18 27.79
N ARG A 238 11.76 -2.89 28.71
CA ARG A 238 12.05 -2.95 30.15
C ARG A 238 12.47 -4.35 30.58
N ALA A 239 11.79 -5.40 30.10
CA ALA A 239 12.11 -6.78 30.42
C ALA A 239 13.52 -7.16 29.94
N TYR A 240 13.84 -6.92 28.65
CA TYR A 240 15.16 -7.23 28.10
C TYR A 240 16.28 -6.38 28.71
N ASN A 241 16.04 -5.10 28.95
CA ASN A 241 17.03 -4.22 29.56
C ASN A 241 17.33 -4.60 31.01
N GLY A 242 16.34 -5.15 31.73
CA GLY A 242 16.46 -5.66 33.09
C GLY A 242 17.09 -7.05 33.18
N ASP A 243 17.18 -7.78 32.07
CA ASP A 243 17.81 -9.11 32.04
C ASP A 243 19.33 -8.98 32.31
N PRO A 244 19.88 -9.60 33.38
CA PRO A 244 21.30 -9.48 33.72
C PRO A 244 22.24 -10.06 32.65
N SER A 245 21.78 -11.04 31.88
CA SER A 245 22.57 -11.73 30.86
C SER A 245 22.54 -11.04 29.50
N PHE A 246 21.42 -10.37 29.17
CA PHE A 246 21.22 -9.77 27.86
C PHE A 246 21.19 -8.23 27.84
N GLY A 247 20.71 -7.59 28.92
CA GLY A 247 20.49 -6.14 28.94
C GLY A 247 21.75 -5.30 28.70
N SER A 248 22.93 -5.81 29.07
CA SER A 248 24.20 -5.15 28.76
C SER A 248 24.59 -5.22 27.27
N GLN A 249 24.12 -6.24 26.53
CA GLN A 249 24.38 -6.39 25.10
C GLN A 249 23.63 -5.31 24.29
N LEU A 250 22.39 -4.99 24.68
CA LEU A 250 21.58 -3.95 24.04
C LEU A 250 22.26 -2.57 24.04
N ARG A 251 23.06 -2.28 25.07
CA ARG A 251 23.79 -1.01 25.23
C ARG A 251 25.26 -1.11 24.86
N SER A 252 25.70 -2.21 24.25
CA SER A 252 27.10 -2.37 23.86
C SER A 252 27.37 -1.68 22.52
N GLU A 253 28.47 -0.92 22.44
CA GLU A 253 29.01 -0.36 21.18
C GLU A 253 29.44 -1.46 20.20
N ASN A 254 29.65 -2.69 20.68
CA ASN A 254 29.99 -3.83 19.82
C ASN A 254 28.79 -4.41 19.08
N ARG A 255 27.58 -3.90 19.35
CA ARG A 255 26.34 -4.24 18.65
C ARG A 255 25.91 -3.08 17.77
N GLN A 256 25.76 -3.34 16.49
CA GLN A 256 25.48 -2.35 15.45
C GLN A 256 24.19 -2.62 14.70
N ALA A 257 23.66 -3.85 14.75
CA ALA A 257 22.42 -4.29 14.14
C ALA A 257 21.54 -5.06 15.13
N ILE A 258 20.23 -4.88 15.00
CA ILE A 258 19.19 -5.55 15.77
C ILE A 258 18.17 -6.18 14.83
N GLY A 259 17.73 -7.38 15.19
CA GLY A 259 16.53 -8.01 14.65
C GLY A 259 15.54 -8.27 15.77
N THR A 260 14.25 -8.10 15.51
CA THR A 260 13.17 -8.33 16.48
C THR A 260 11.98 -9.01 15.81
N ASP A 261 11.37 -9.95 16.51
CA ASP A 261 10.10 -10.56 16.10
C ASP A 261 9.18 -10.72 17.31
N VAL A 262 7.89 -10.43 17.09
CA VAL A 262 6.80 -10.57 18.06
C VAL A 262 5.70 -11.45 17.48
N HIS A 263 5.40 -12.56 18.16
CA HIS A 263 4.34 -13.50 17.79
C HIS A 263 3.38 -13.71 18.95
N VAL A 264 2.08 -13.71 18.68
CA VAL A 264 1.04 -13.94 19.71
C VAL A 264 0.48 -15.35 19.57
N ALA A 265 0.65 -16.17 20.60
CA ALA A 265 0.18 -17.54 20.61
C ALA A 265 -1.36 -17.64 20.75
N PRO A 266 -1.98 -18.81 20.48
CA PRO A 266 -3.44 -18.99 20.52
C PRO A 266 -4.11 -18.67 21.88
N ASP A 267 -3.38 -18.82 22.99
CA ASP A 267 -3.83 -18.45 24.33
C ASP A 267 -3.60 -16.97 24.67
N GLY A 268 -2.96 -16.22 23.76
CA GLY A 268 -2.68 -14.80 23.89
C GLY A 268 -1.39 -14.47 24.64
N ASP A 269 -0.53 -15.47 24.91
CA ASP A 269 0.84 -15.25 25.36
C ASP A 269 1.66 -14.60 24.22
N VAL A 270 2.51 -13.62 24.56
CA VAL A 270 3.33 -12.89 23.58
C VAL A 270 4.75 -13.42 23.60
N PHE A 271 5.16 -14.06 22.51
CA PHE A 271 6.50 -14.57 22.29
C PHE A 271 7.34 -13.51 21.59
N VAL A 272 8.49 -13.19 22.15
CA VAL A 272 9.40 -12.18 21.59
C VAL A 272 10.79 -12.77 21.45
N VAL A 273 11.47 -12.44 20.37
CA VAL A 273 12.89 -12.71 20.17
C VAL A 273 13.58 -11.42 19.75
N ILE A 274 14.68 -11.08 20.42
CA ILE A 274 15.62 -10.05 19.96
C ILE A 274 16.94 -10.74 19.61
N THR A 275 17.46 -10.42 18.43
CA THR A 275 18.77 -10.83 17.91
C THR A 275 19.66 -9.61 17.73
N LEU A 276 20.96 -9.76 17.99
CA LEU A 276 21.95 -8.69 17.94
C LEU A 276 23.19 -9.15 17.20
N CYS A 277 23.65 -8.25 16.35
CA CYS A 277 24.93 -8.29 15.69
C CYS A 277 25.66 -6.99 16.03
#